data_AF-A0A3Q0L5H5-F1
#
_entry.id   AF-A0A3Q0L5H5-F1
#
_cell.length_a   1.000
_cell.length_b   1.000
_cell.length_c   1.000
_cell.angle_alpha   90.00
_cell.angle_beta   90.00
_cell.angle_gamma   90.00
#
_symmetry.space_group_name_H-M   'P 1'
#
loop_
_entity.id
_entity.type
_entity.pdbx_description
1 polymer ?
#
loop_
_entity_poly.entity_id
_entity_poly.type
_entity_poly.pdbx_seq_one_letter_code
_entity_poly.pdbx_strand_id
1 'polypeptide(L)'
;MPIAASSADKLLLEANSKLALSYSPYRLAEVETTDSKSVFGQIMAGTPGQTIAVVDKLVLKDVLDSFHQMCGYQPSQVTAINVVSHSYPEFYEVWEFDDNDSHMDNGKSALSLVLKALPNNGGTDIDIYGDCHPKPLSFTNLK
;
A
#
# COMPACT_ATOMS: atom_id res chain seq x y z
N MET A 1 -29.64 -12.57 -12.54
CA MET A 1 -28.70 -12.97 -13.60
C MET A 1 -27.30 -12.57 -13.13
N PRO A 2 -26.31 -13.47 -13.07
CA PRO A 2 -24.96 -13.06 -12.72
C PRO A 2 -24.38 -12.31 -13.92
N ILE A 3 -23.97 -11.07 -13.71
CA ILE A 3 -23.23 -10.30 -14.70
C ILE A 3 -21.86 -10.99 -14.80
N ALA A 4 -21.55 -11.58 -15.95
CA ALA A 4 -20.21 -12.10 -16.19
C ALA A 4 -19.23 -10.93 -16.09
N ALA A 5 -18.24 -11.04 -15.20
CA ALA A 5 -17.17 -10.06 -15.08
C ALA A 5 -16.49 -9.87 -16.44
N SER A 6 -16.25 -8.62 -16.83
CA SER A 6 -15.61 -8.33 -18.11
C SER A 6 -14.18 -8.87 -18.14
N SER A 7 -13.60 -9.02 -19.34
CA SER A 7 -12.19 -9.39 -19.51
C SER A 7 -11.25 -8.47 -18.70
N ALA A 8 -11.59 -7.17 -18.64
CA ALA A 8 -10.86 -6.17 -17.88
C ALA A 8 -10.93 -6.42 -16.36
N ASP A 9 -12.10 -6.78 -15.84
CA ASP A 9 -12.28 -7.07 -14.41
C ASP A 9 -11.44 -8.27 -13.96
N LYS A 10 -11.36 -9.31 -14.81
CA LYS A 10 -10.54 -10.48 -14.55
C LYS A 10 -9.05 -10.13 -14.54
N LEU A 11 -8.57 -9.35 -15.53
CA LEU A 11 -7.18 -8.90 -15.58
C LEU A 11 -6.83 -8.01 -14.37
N LEU A 12 -7.74 -7.12 -13.97
CA LEU A 12 -7.57 -6.27 -12.80
C LEU A 12 -7.48 -7.08 -11.51
N LEU A 13 -8.35 -8.08 -11.35
CA LEU A 13 -8.34 -8.98 -10.21
C LEU A 13 -7.03 -9.79 -10.13
N GLU A 14 -6.56 -10.32 -11.26
CA GLU A 14 -5.29 -11.07 -11.32
C GLU A 14 -4.09 -10.17 -11.00
N ALA A 15 -4.06 -8.95 -11.54
CA ALA A 15 -3.00 -7.98 -11.25
C ALA A 15 -3.01 -7.57 -9.76
N ASN A 16 -4.17 -7.21 -9.22
CA ASN A 16 -4.31 -6.85 -7.81
C ASN A 16 -4.00 -8.02 -6.86
N SER A 17 -4.30 -9.25 -7.25
CA SER A 17 -3.92 -10.44 -6.48
C SER A 17 -2.40 -10.60 -6.42
N LYS A 18 -1.67 -10.37 -7.52
CA LYS A 18 -0.20 -10.40 -7.53
C LYS A 18 0.38 -9.28 -6.67
N LEU A 19 -0.15 -8.06 -6.77
CA LEU A 19 0.26 -6.92 -5.94
C LEU A 19 0.01 -7.19 -4.46
N ALA A 20 -1.11 -7.84 -4.11
CA ALA A 20 -1.40 -8.23 -2.73
C ALA A 20 -0.42 -9.29 -2.21
N LEU A 21 -0.10 -10.30 -3.01
CA LEU A 21 0.86 -11.35 -2.64
C LEU A 21 2.28 -10.82 -2.42
N SER A 22 2.66 -9.72 -3.07
CA SER A 22 3.96 -9.08 -2.88
C SER A 22 3.93 -7.91 -1.88
N TYR A 23 2.88 -7.79 -1.06
CA TYR A 23 2.65 -6.68 -0.14
C TYR A 23 2.86 -5.30 -0.80
N SER A 24 2.47 -5.14 -2.06
CA SER A 24 2.63 -3.85 -2.74
C SER A 24 1.74 -2.79 -2.07
N PRO A 25 2.26 -1.58 -1.82
CA PRO A 25 1.49 -0.49 -1.22
C PRO A 25 0.37 0.03 -2.14
N TYR A 26 0.37 -0.38 -3.41
CA TYR A 26 -0.58 0.08 -4.42
C TYR A 26 -1.50 -1.05 -4.90
N ARG A 27 -2.69 -0.65 -5.36
CA ARG A 27 -3.61 -1.45 -6.17
C ARG A 27 -3.92 -0.69 -7.45
N LEU A 28 -4.30 -1.42 -8.48
CA LEU A 28 -4.87 -0.86 -9.69
C LEU A 28 -6.37 -0.67 -9.48
N ALA A 29 -6.88 0.49 -9.87
CA ALA A 29 -8.30 0.78 -9.94
C ALA A 29 -8.61 1.56 -11.22
N GLU A 30 -9.85 1.45 -11.69
CA GLU A 30 -10.31 2.26 -12.80
C GLU A 30 -10.40 3.72 -12.33
N VAL A 31 -9.66 4.62 -12.99
CA VAL A 31 -9.58 6.05 -12.65
C VAL A 31 -10.27 6.93 -13.68
N GLU A 32 -10.44 6.43 -14.91
CA GLU A 32 -11.19 7.12 -15.97
C GLU A 32 -11.86 6.09 -16.88
N THR A 33 -13.12 6.32 -17.21
CA THR A 33 -13.91 5.43 -18.09
C THR A 33 -14.67 6.25 -19.11
N THR A 34 -14.52 5.90 -20.37
CA THR A 34 -15.35 6.41 -21.46
C THR A 34 -16.04 5.25 -22.18
N ASP A 35 -16.86 5.59 -23.17
CA ASP A 35 -17.51 4.62 -24.05
C ASP A 35 -16.49 3.79 -24.86
N SER A 36 -15.27 4.28 -25.04
CA SER A 36 -14.23 3.68 -25.89
C SER A 36 -12.98 3.18 -25.15
N LYS A 37 -12.75 3.62 -23.90
CA LYS A 37 -11.56 3.24 -23.13
C LYS A 37 -11.84 3.16 -21.63
N SER A 38 -11.03 2.35 -20.95
CA SER A 38 -10.88 2.35 -19.49
C SER A 38 -9.41 2.59 -19.15
N VAL A 39 -9.15 3.54 -18.25
CA VAL A 39 -7.81 3.86 -17.75
C VAL A 39 -7.71 3.34 -16.32
N PHE A 40 -6.70 2.52 -16.07
CA PHE A 40 -6.40 1.99 -14.75
C PHE A 40 -5.15 2.68 -14.19
N GLY A 41 -5.28 3.24 -13.00
CA GLY A 41 -4.20 3.92 -12.28
C GLY A 41 -3.93 3.27 -10.92
N GLN A 42 -2.84 3.68 -10.30
CA GLN A 42 -2.50 3.25 -8.94
C GLN A 42 -3.29 4.02 -7.89
N ILE A 43 -3.85 3.29 -6.94
CA ILE A 43 -4.42 3.79 -5.69
C ILE A 43 -3.72 3.10 -4.52
N MET A 44 -3.71 3.71 -3.34
CA MET A 44 -3.19 3.04 -2.13
C MET A 44 -4.02 1.78 -1.81
N ALA A 45 -3.36 0.73 -1.35
CA ALA A 45 -4.04 -0.45 -0.85
C ALA A 45 -4.70 -0.18 0.51
N GLY A 46 -5.77 -0.92 0.81
CA GLY A 46 -6.47 -0.85 2.09
C GLY A 46 -7.47 0.30 2.18
N THR A 47 -7.92 0.57 3.40
CA THR A 47 -8.86 1.66 3.71
C THR A 47 -8.30 2.54 4.82
N PRO A 48 -8.64 3.84 4.88
CA PRO A 48 -8.14 4.72 5.94
C PRO A 48 -8.38 4.14 7.34
N GLY A 49 -7.35 4.16 8.18
CA GLY A 49 -7.40 3.57 9.52
C GLY A 49 -6.28 4.05 10.43
N GLN A 50 -6.17 3.42 11.60
CA GLN A 50 -5.11 3.68 12.57
C GLN A 50 -4.15 2.50 12.60
N THR A 51 -2.85 2.78 12.71
CA THR A 51 -1.84 1.74 12.83
C THR A 51 -2.00 0.93 14.11
N ILE A 52 -1.76 -0.38 14.06
CA ILE A 52 -1.66 -1.24 15.24
C ILE A 52 -0.43 -0.90 16.09
N ALA A 53 0.60 -0.29 15.50
CA ALA A 53 1.84 0.02 16.18
C ALA A 53 1.65 0.99 17.35
N VAL A 54 0.60 1.82 17.38
CA VAL A 54 0.32 2.72 18.52
C VAL A 54 0.04 1.99 19.84
N VAL A 55 -0.24 0.68 19.81
CA VAL A 55 -0.44 -0.13 21.01
C VAL A 55 0.85 -0.26 21.83
N ASP A 56 2.02 -0.21 21.18
CA ASP A 56 3.32 -0.25 21.83
C ASP A 56 4.22 0.87 21.29
N LYS A 57 4.60 1.80 22.16
CA LYS A 57 5.43 2.96 21.80
C LYS A 57 6.81 2.57 21.28
N LEU A 58 7.37 1.44 21.72
CA LEU A 58 8.65 0.95 21.21
C LEU A 58 8.48 0.45 19.78
N VAL A 59 7.45 -0.36 19.50
CA VAL A 59 7.14 -0.83 18.14
C VAL A 59 6.87 0.35 17.21
N LEU A 60 6.07 1.33 17.63
CA LEU A 60 5.83 2.54 16.83
C LEU A 60 7.13 3.29 16.51
N LYS A 61 8.02 3.42 17.51
CA LYS A 61 9.32 4.05 17.30
C LYS A 61 10.17 3.27 16.29
N ASP A 62 10.24 1.94 16.43
CA ASP A 62 11.04 1.09 15.56
C ASP A 62 10.51 1.09 14.11
N VAL A 63 9.19 1.17 13.93
CA VAL A 63 8.54 1.35 12.61
C VAL A 63 8.97 2.67 11.97
N LEU A 64 8.86 3.79 12.70
CA LEU A 64 9.24 5.10 12.20
C LEU A 64 10.73 5.18 11.89
N ASP A 65 11.58 4.62 12.75
CA ASP A 65 13.02 4.52 12.53
C ASP A 65 13.33 3.68 11.29
N SER A 66 12.59 2.60 11.04
CA SER A 66 12.77 1.74 9.87
C SER A 66 12.42 2.46 8.57
N PHE A 67 11.35 3.26 8.54
CA PHE A 67 11.04 4.13 7.40
C PHE A 67 12.12 5.19 7.18
N HIS A 68 12.63 5.79 8.26
CA HIS A 68 13.70 6.76 8.18
C HIS A 68 15.00 6.15 7.66
N GLN A 69 15.38 4.96 8.13
CA GLN A 69 16.59 4.27 7.69
C GLN A 69 16.51 3.82 6.23
N MET A 70 15.34 3.36 5.78
CA MET A 70 15.14 2.88 4.42
C MET A 70 15.04 4.01 3.40
N CYS A 71 14.26 5.05 3.70
CA CYS A 71 13.87 6.08 2.72
C CYS A 71 14.18 7.52 3.17
N GLY A 72 14.73 7.73 4.38
CA GLY A 72 14.97 9.07 4.92
C GLY A 72 13.74 9.76 5.51
N TYR A 73 12.56 9.15 5.41
CA TYR A 73 11.30 9.77 5.82
C TYR A 73 11.25 10.11 7.31
N GLN A 74 10.80 11.32 7.59
CA GLN A 74 10.56 11.82 8.94
C GLN A 74 9.13 11.47 9.38
N PRO A 75 8.89 11.29 10.69
CA PRO A 75 7.54 11.09 11.21
C PRO A 75 6.54 12.19 10.79
N SER A 76 7.03 13.43 10.65
CA SER A 76 6.21 14.57 10.21
C SER A 76 5.78 14.50 8.74
N GLN A 77 6.38 13.63 7.94
CA GLN A 77 6.01 13.43 6.54
C GLN A 77 4.87 12.42 6.38
N VAL A 78 4.48 11.68 7.42
CA VAL A 78 3.36 10.73 7.35
C VAL A 78 2.07 11.52 7.17
N THR A 79 1.36 11.29 6.07
CA THR A 79 0.12 12.00 5.74
C THR A 79 -1.14 11.15 5.83
N ALA A 80 -1.03 9.83 5.65
CA ALA A 80 -2.14 8.91 5.77
C ALA A 80 -1.67 7.49 6.12
N ILE A 81 -2.56 6.71 6.72
CA ILE A 81 -2.38 5.28 6.96
C ILE A 81 -3.64 4.56 6.49
N ASN A 82 -3.45 3.58 5.63
CA ASN A 82 -4.49 2.65 5.23
C ASN A 82 -4.22 1.28 5.84
N VAL A 83 -5.27 0.66 6.39
CA VAL A 83 -5.23 -0.70 6.90
C VAL A 83 -5.65 -1.65 5.78
N VAL A 84 -4.80 -2.61 5.45
CA VAL A 84 -5.13 -3.68 4.51
C VAL A 84 -5.70 -4.89 5.27
N SER A 85 -5.05 -5.29 6.36
CA SER A 85 -5.53 -6.37 7.23
C SER A 85 -4.89 -6.28 8.60
N HIS A 86 -5.67 -6.34 9.68
CA HIS A 86 -5.18 -6.55 11.04
C HIS A 86 -5.63 -7.93 11.52
N SER A 87 -4.84 -8.97 11.24
CA SER A 87 -5.21 -10.35 11.56
C SER A 87 -4.04 -11.12 12.16
N TYR A 88 -4.05 -11.32 13.47
CA TYR A 88 -3.01 -12.06 14.16
C TYR A 88 -2.66 -13.40 13.46
N PRO A 89 -1.36 -13.71 13.26
CA PRO A 89 -0.19 -12.99 13.79
C PRO A 89 0.33 -11.86 12.89
N GLU A 90 -0.32 -11.54 11.77
CA GLU A 90 0.19 -10.59 10.77
C GLU A 90 -0.71 -9.35 10.62
N PHE A 91 -0.08 -8.18 10.63
CA PHE A 91 -0.75 -6.90 10.44
C PHE A 91 -0.13 -6.19 9.25
N TYR A 92 -0.95 -5.85 8.27
CA TYR A 92 -0.55 -5.22 7.03
C TYR A 92 -1.25 -3.87 6.87
N GLU A 93 -0.42 -2.83 6.82
CA GLU A 93 -0.80 -1.43 6.64
C GLU A 93 -0.01 -0.82 5.48
N VAL A 94 -0.52 0.29 4.94
CA VAL A 94 0.19 1.12 3.97
C VAL A 94 0.25 2.55 4.50
N TRP A 95 1.46 3.09 4.59
CA TRP A 95 1.74 4.42 5.08
C TRP A 95 2.07 5.34 3.92
N GLU A 96 1.39 6.49 3.84
CA GLU A 96 1.63 7.53 2.84
C GLU A 96 2.53 8.62 3.42
N PHE A 97 3.48 9.07 2.61
CA PHE A 97 4.45 10.09 2.95
C PHE A 97 4.40 11.23 1.94
N ASP A 98 4.51 12.47 2.42
CA ASP A 98 4.91 13.59 1.58
C ASP A 98 6.37 13.37 1.14
N ASP A 99 6.58 13.21 -0.16
CA ASP A 99 7.87 12.84 -0.74
C ASP A 99 8.22 13.79 -1.90
N ASN A 100 9.10 14.75 -1.61
CA ASN A 100 9.53 15.75 -2.58
C ASN A 100 10.29 15.15 -3.77
N ASP A 101 10.85 13.96 -3.61
CA ASP A 101 11.59 13.25 -4.65
C ASP A 101 10.71 12.24 -5.40
N SER A 102 9.42 12.13 -5.03
CA SER A 102 8.46 11.25 -5.69
C SER A 102 8.28 11.61 -7.15
N HIS A 103 8.18 10.57 -7.98
CA HIS A 103 7.82 10.71 -9.40
C HIS A 103 6.30 10.57 -9.62
N MET A 104 5.52 10.39 -8.56
CA MET A 104 4.05 10.35 -8.62
C MET A 104 3.48 11.76 -8.83
N ASP A 105 2.38 11.85 -9.58
CA ASP A 105 1.75 13.13 -9.92
C ASP A 105 1.29 13.95 -8.69
N ASN A 106 1.04 13.27 -7.56
CA ASN A 106 0.61 13.90 -6.31
C ASN A 106 1.77 14.29 -5.38
N GLY A 107 3.03 14.02 -5.75
CA GLY A 107 4.20 14.29 -4.90
C GLY A 107 4.23 13.46 -3.62
N LYS A 108 3.59 12.29 -3.63
CA LYS A 108 3.52 11.38 -2.48
C LYS A 108 4.07 10.01 -2.80
N SER A 109 4.46 9.32 -1.75
CA SER A 109 4.95 7.94 -1.83
C SER A 109 4.26 7.10 -0.77
N ALA A 110 4.05 5.82 -1.05
CA ALA A 110 3.43 4.89 -0.12
C ALA A 110 4.35 3.68 0.09
N LEU A 111 4.49 3.26 1.34
CA LEU A 111 5.21 2.06 1.74
C LEU A 111 4.30 1.16 2.54
N SER A 112 4.41 -0.13 2.30
CA SER A 112 3.72 -1.15 3.08
C SER A 112 4.51 -1.46 4.34
N LEU A 113 3.80 -1.56 5.45
CA LEU A 113 4.30 -2.04 6.72
C LEU A 113 3.63 -3.40 7.01
N VAL A 114 4.44 -4.43 7.23
CA VAL A 114 3.97 -5.74 7.69
C VAL A 114 4.61 -6.04 9.04
N LEU A 115 3.77 -6.10 10.08
CA LEU A 115 4.17 -6.47 11.42
C LEU A 115 3.78 -7.93 11.69
N LYS A 116 4.73 -8.75 12.12
CA LYS A 116 4.48 -10.16 12.46
C LYS A 116 4.78 -10.40 13.93
N ALA A 117 3.75 -10.73 14.70
CA ALA A 117 3.90 -11.09 16.10
C ALA A 117 4.57 -12.46 16.23
N LEU A 118 5.71 -12.52 16.93
CA LEU A 118 6.42 -13.77 17.15
C LEU A 118 5.73 -14.61 18.25
N PRO A 119 5.72 -15.94 18.13
CA PRO A 119 5.15 -16.81 19.17
C PRO A 119 5.80 -16.58 20.55
N ASN A 120 5.06 -16.90 21.61
CA ASN A 120 5.54 -16.86 23.00
C ASN A 120 6.09 -15.50 23.47
N ASN A 121 5.50 -14.39 23.00
CA ASN A 121 5.97 -13.03 23.28
C ASN A 121 7.41 -12.77 22.81
N GLY A 122 7.83 -13.42 21.72
CA GLY A 122 9.19 -13.30 21.17
C GLY A 122 9.52 -11.94 20.55
N GLY A 123 8.56 -11.01 20.50
CA GLY A 123 8.71 -9.70 19.87
C GLY A 123 7.82 -9.55 18.64
N THR A 124 8.17 -8.60 17.77
CA THR A 124 7.47 -8.31 16.52
C THR A 124 8.51 -8.07 15.44
N ASP A 125 8.42 -8.82 14.34
CA ASP A 125 9.22 -8.55 13.14
C ASP A 125 8.58 -7.40 12.36
N ILE A 126 9.42 -6.51 11.82
CA ILE A 126 9.01 -5.33 11.05
C ILE A 126 9.56 -5.48 9.64
N ASP A 127 8.67 -5.74 8.68
CA ASP A 127 9.00 -5.79 7.26
C ASP A 127 8.41 -4.56 6.54
N ILE A 128 9.21 -3.89 5.72
CA ILE A 128 8.76 -2.76 4.88
C ILE A 128 8.89 -3.14 3.42
N TYR A 129 7.85 -2.88 2.63
CA TYR A 129 7.82 -3.14 1.19
C TYR A 129 7.42 -1.89 0.40
N GLY A 130 8.03 -1.72 -0.76
CA GLY A 130 7.74 -0.62 -1.68
C GLY A 130 8.99 0.02 -2.22
N ASP A 131 8.79 1.03 -3.07
CA ASP A 131 9.85 1.90 -3.56
C ASP A 131 9.71 3.24 -2.83
N CYS A 132 10.82 3.79 -2.35
CA CYS A 132 10.82 5.10 -1.71
C CYS A 132 10.31 6.16 -2.70
N HIS A 133 10.75 6.13 -3.96
CA HIS A 133 10.40 7.15 -4.96
C HIS A 133 9.73 6.51 -6.18
N PRO A 134 8.49 6.02 -6.01
CA PRO A 134 7.82 5.22 -7.02
C PRO A 134 7.49 6.04 -8.26
N LYS A 135 7.45 5.36 -9.40
CA LYS A 135 6.96 5.91 -10.67
C LYS A 135 5.51 5.50 -10.91
N PRO A 136 4.68 6.39 -11.47
CA PRO A 136 3.30 6.08 -11.74
C PRO A 136 3.19 4.97 -12.77
N LEU A 137 2.39 3.96 -12.45
CA LEU A 137 1.94 2.93 -13.37
C LEU A 137 0.51 3.24 -13.79
N SER A 138 0.32 3.42 -15.10
CA SER A 138 -1.00 3.56 -15.72
C SER A 138 -1.07 2.67 -16.94
N PHE A 139 -2.22 2.02 -17.13
CA PHE A 139 -2.48 1.20 -18.30
C PHE A 139 -3.84 1.57 -18.88
N THR A 140 -3.90 1.69 -20.20
CA THR A 140 -5.14 1.98 -20.95
C THR A 140 -5.63 0.69 -21.61
N ASN A 141 -6.88 0.33 -21.37
CA ASN A 141 -7.56 -0.74 -22.07
C ASN A 141 -8.56 -0.14 -23.08
N LEU A 142 -8.45 -0.55 -24.34
CA LEU A 142 -9.38 -0.15 -25.41
C LEU A 142 -10.55 -1.15 -25.42
N LYS A 143 -11.78 -0.63 -25.45
CA LYS A 143 -13.01 -1.45 -25.45
C LYS A 143 -13.37 -1.91 -26.85
#